data_AF-A0A1G9GWC5-F1
#
_entry.id   AF-A0A1G9GWC5-F1
#
_cell.length_a   1.000
_cell.length_b   1.000
_cell.length_c   1.000
_cell.angle_alpha   90.00
_cell.angle_beta   90.00
_cell.angle_gamma   90.00
#
_symmetry.space_group_name_H-M   'P 1'
#
loop_
_entity.id
_entity.type
_entity.pdbx_description
1 polymer ?
#
loop_
_entity_poly.entity_id
_entity_poly.type
_entity_poly.pdbx_seq_one_letter_code
_entity_poly.pdbx_strand_id
1 'polypeptide(L)'
;MTKRMALIQNLLAIPQYLQHINGRLRNEVQELSRLSALLDIMERGRLETLFQPILQLRSGRTMGHEVLNRPPHSAQFPTTEHFYEFAGRTDQMFRFERYCRRISLSRYMERLPGAESGTDRLVFINVHPGVLNDSRHRSGETLSLLQELKLSPERVVFELTERQAVQDYVSFEKVLSHYREQGFRIAVDDAGSGYNSLKTLVYLKPEFIKLDKSLIRGIHSNREQQELLELISEYASRSATRVIAEGIETEEELLYLQMGGIEFGQGYALGRPGYLPVQGAFPSDSPQVSSGGGYKHVSSDR
;
A
#
# COMPACT_ATOMS: atom_id res chain seq x y z
N MET A 1 64.12 -9.42 -15.58
CA MET A 1 63.33 -8.17 -15.44
C MET A 1 61.83 -8.42 -15.22
N THR A 2 61.25 -9.47 -15.78
CA THR A 2 59.80 -9.79 -15.76
C THR A 2 59.20 -10.05 -14.36
N LYS A 3 59.89 -10.78 -13.47
CA LYS A 3 59.40 -11.03 -12.10
C LYS A 3 59.36 -9.77 -11.21
N ARG A 4 60.27 -8.83 -11.44
CA ARG A 4 60.37 -7.58 -10.65
C ARG A 4 59.28 -6.58 -11.05
N MET A 5 58.93 -6.52 -12.34
CA MET A 5 57.80 -5.71 -12.81
C MET A 5 56.44 -6.27 -12.34
N ALA A 6 56.26 -7.59 -12.33
CA ALA A 6 55.05 -8.22 -11.79
C ALA A 6 54.88 -7.98 -10.27
N LEU A 7 55.98 -8.02 -9.51
CA LEU A 7 55.96 -7.72 -8.08
C LEU A 7 55.58 -6.26 -7.79
N ILE A 8 56.09 -5.32 -8.60
CA ILE A 8 55.75 -3.89 -8.49
C ILE A 8 54.28 -3.65 -8.87
N GLN A 9 53.77 -4.28 -9.93
CA GLN A 9 52.34 -4.21 -10.29
C GLN A 9 51.44 -4.77 -9.18
N ASN A 10 51.81 -5.89 -8.55
CA ASN A 10 51.06 -6.45 -7.43
C ASN A 10 51.08 -5.54 -6.19
N LEU A 11 52.22 -4.90 -5.88
CA LEU A 11 52.35 -3.94 -4.77
C LEU A 11 51.48 -2.68 -5.00
N LEU A 12 51.37 -2.21 -6.25
CA LEU A 12 50.54 -1.06 -6.62
C LEU A 12 49.03 -1.36 -6.56
N ALA A 13 48.63 -2.63 -6.60
CA ALA A 13 47.23 -3.06 -6.46
C ALA A 13 46.79 -3.20 -4.98
N ILE A 14 47.72 -3.27 -4.03
CA ILE A 14 47.41 -3.44 -2.59
C ILE A 14 46.54 -2.29 -2.04
N PRO A 15 46.80 -1.00 -2.32
CA PRO A 15 45.95 0.09 -1.84
C PRO A 15 44.51 -0.02 -2.36
N GLN A 16 44.31 -0.39 -3.62
CA GLN A 16 42.99 -0.58 -4.21
C GLN A 16 42.28 -1.79 -3.56
N TYR A 17 43.01 -2.88 -3.32
CA TYR A 17 42.50 -4.06 -2.62
C TYR A 17 42.11 -3.75 -1.16
N LEU A 18 42.93 -2.99 -0.44
CA LEU A 18 42.65 -2.54 0.93
C LEU A 18 41.47 -1.56 0.98
N GLN A 19 41.34 -0.66 0.00
CA GLN A 19 40.17 0.22 -0.12
C GLN A 19 38.90 -0.60 -0.38
N HIS A 20 38.98 -1.61 -1.25
CA HIS A 20 37.86 -2.52 -1.51
C HIS A 20 37.45 -3.32 -0.27
N ILE A 21 38.41 -3.90 0.46
CA ILE A 21 38.14 -4.61 1.74
C ILE A 21 37.54 -3.66 2.77
N ASN A 22 38.10 -2.47 2.95
CA ASN A 22 37.57 -1.49 3.89
C ASN A 22 36.17 -0.99 3.52
N GLY A 23 35.88 -0.89 2.22
CA GLY A 23 34.54 -0.59 1.72
C GLY A 23 33.56 -1.73 2.03
N ARG A 24 33.97 -2.98 1.78
CA ARG A 24 33.17 -4.17 2.08
C ARG A 24 32.87 -4.30 3.58
N LEU A 25 33.87 -4.18 4.45
CA LEU A 25 33.66 -4.20 5.91
C LEU A 25 32.72 -3.09 6.37
N ARG A 26 32.87 -1.88 5.83
CA ARG A 26 31.95 -0.76 6.15
C ARG A 26 30.52 -1.08 5.75
N ASN A 27 30.29 -1.67 4.58
CA ASN A 27 28.97 -2.08 4.13
C ASN A 27 28.39 -3.18 5.03
N GLU A 28 29.19 -4.19 5.40
CA GLU A 28 28.74 -5.27 6.30
C GLU A 28 28.36 -4.72 7.69
N VAL A 29 29.15 -3.80 8.26
CA VAL A 29 28.83 -3.13 9.53
C VAL A 29 27.54 -2.31 9.42
N GLN A 30 27.33 -1.61 8.31
CA GLN A 30 26.10 -0.86 8.07
C GLN A 30 24.87 -1.78 7.96
N GLU A 31 24.97 -2.89 7.24
CA GLU A 31 23.88 -3.87 7.12
C GLU A 31 23.54 -4.51 8.49
N LEU A 32 24.55 -4.85 9.30
CA LEU A 32 24.34 -5.35 10.67
C LEU A 32 23.70 -4.28 11.57
N SER A 33 24.12 -3.02 11.45
CA SER A 33 23.51 -1.91 12.19
C SER A 33 22.04 -1.71 11.81
N ARG A 34 21.70 -1.80 10.51
CA ARG A 34 20.31 -1.76 10.02
C ARG A 34 19.49 -2.94 10.53
N LEU A 35 20.04 -4.14 10.52
CA LEU A 35 19.36 -5.34 11.04
C LEU A 35 19.08 -5.20 12.54
N SER A 36 20.07 -4.74 13.32
CA SER A 36 19.87 -4.48 14.75
C SER A 36 18.79 -3.42 14.99
N ALA A 37 18.75 -2.35 14.17
CA ALA A 37 17.73 -1.32 14.27
C ALA A 37 16.32 -1.85 13.92
N LEU A 38 16.20 -2.68 12.87
CA LEU A 38 14.95 -3.34 12.49
C LEU A 38 14.42 -4.21 13.64
N LEU A 39 15.28 -5.06 14.22
CA LEU A 39 14.90 -5.94 15.33
C LEU A 39 14.46 -5.13 16.55
N ASP A 40 15.19 -4.07 16.91
CA ASP A 40 14.83 -3.21 18.05
C ASP A 40 13.53 -2.43 17.80
N ILE A 41 13.23 -2.03 16.56
CA ILE A 41 11.94 -1.45 16.19
C ILE A 41 10.80 -2.45 16.42
N MET A 42 10.98 -3.71 16.01
CA MET A 42 9.99 -4.78 16.17
C MET A 42 9.77 -5.15 17.64
N GLU A 43 10.84 -5.35 18.40
CA GLU A 43 10.79 -5.77 19.80
C GLU A 43 10.18 -4.69 20.70
N ARG A 44 10.47 -3.42 20.44
CA ARG A 44 9.98 -2.29 21.23
C ARG A 44 8.70 -1.65 20.71
N GLY A 45 8.12 -2.15 19.61
CA GLY A 45 6.87 -1.60 19.08
C GLY A 45 7.00 -0.19 18.46
N ARG A 46 8.18 0.20 17.96
CA ARG A 46 8.51 1.61 17.64
C ARG A 46 8.06 2.10 16.27
N LEU A 47 7.29 1.32 15.52
CA LEU A 47 6.62 1.88 14.35
C LEU A 47 5.56 2.85 14.83
N GLU A 48 5.47 4.04 14.25
CA GLU A 48 4.30 4.88 14.39
C GLU A 48 3.21 4.34 13.48
N THR A 49 1.96 4.31 13.96
CA THR A 49 0.81 3.88 13.15
C THR A 49 -0.11 5.07 12.97
N LEU A 50 -0.33 5.43 11.72
CA LEU A 50 -1.24 6.47 11.27
C LEU A 50 -2.40 5.85 10.50
N PHE A 51 -3.51 6.56 10.45
CA PHE A 51 -4.73 6.16 9.77
C PHE A 51 -5.14 7.26 8.81
N GLN A 52 -5.40 6.91 7.56
CA GLN A 52 -5.92 7.86 6.57
C GLN A 52 -7.32 7.44 6.14
N PRO A 53 -8.31 8.36 6.16
CA PRO A 53 -9.68 7.99 5.81
C PRO A 53 -9.86 7.80 4.31
N ILE A 54 -10.65 6.80 3.95
CA ILE A 54 -11.12 6.55 2.58
C ILE A 54 -12.62 6.86 2.55
N LEU A 55 -13.03 7.77 1.68
CA LEU A 55 -14.39 8.33 1.64
C LEU A 55 -15.16 7.82 0.43
N GLN A 56 -16.47 7.62 0.61
CA GLN A 56 -17.39 7.52 -0.51
C GLN A 56 -17.62 8.92 -1.10
N LEU A 57 -17.18 9.13 -2.35
CA LEU A 57 -17.15 10.46 -2.95
C LEU A 57 -18.53 11.07 -3.18
N ARG A 58 -19.57 10.24 -3.32
CA ARG A 58 -20.95 10.75 -3.47
C ARG A 58 -21.57 11.23 -2.17
N SER A 59 -21.25 10.60 -1.04
CA SER A 59 -21.93 10.84 0.24
C SER A 59 -21.06 11.59 1.26
N GLY A 60 -19.74 11.62 1.06
CA GLY A 60 -18.77 12.11 2.05
C GLY A 60 -18.56 11.17 3.24
N ARG A 61 -19.28 10.03 3.30
CA ARG A 61 -19.14 9.09 4.40
C ARG A 61 -17.79 8.38 4.33
N THR A 62 -17.09 8.34 5.46
CA THR A 62 -15.87 7.52 5.60
C THR A 62 -16.24 6.03 5.52
N MET A 63 -15.72 5.35 4.51
CA MET A 63 -15.90 3.91 4.27
C MET A 63 -14.94 3.08 5.12
N GLY A 64 -13.73 3.58 5.34
CA GLY A 64 -12.70 2.87 6.08
C GLY A 64 -11.44 3.71 6.23
N HIS A 65 -10.37 3.05 6.66
CA HIS A 65 -9.07 3.67 6.87
C HIS A 65 -7.95 2.80 6.33
N GLU A 66 -7.00 3.43 5.66
CA GLU A 66 -5.69 2.82 5.40
C GLU A 66 -4.79 2.96 6.62
N VAL A 67 -4.15 1.87 7.01
CA VAL A 67 -3.18 1.84 8.11
C VAL A 67 -1.77 2.01 7.57
N LEU A 68 -1.14 3.11 7.97
CA LEU A 68 0.18 3.53 7.52
C LEU A 68 1.18 3.40 8.67
N ASN A 69 2.05 2.38 8.61
CA ASN A 69 3.13 2.22 9.58
C ASN A 69 4.39 2.96 9.13
N ARG A 70 4.93 3.81 10.00
CA ARG A 70 6.09 4.67 9.77
C ARG A 70 7.22 4.33 10.73
N PRO A 71 8.41 3.93 10.24
CA PRO A 71 9.57 3.74 11.10
C PRO A 71 10.09 5.09 11.63
N PRO A 72 10.76 5.10 12.79
CA PRO A 72 11.40 6.30 13.28
C PRO A 72 12.50 6.74 12.30
N HIS A 73 12.55 8.03 12.01
CA HIS A 73 13.63 8.60 11.21
C HIS A 73 14.98 8.38 11.90
N SER A 74 15.95 7.81 11.19
CA SER A 74 17.27 7.48 11.73
C SER A 74 18.34 7.54 10.64
N ALA A 75 19.62 7.52 11.05
CA ALA A 75 20.74 7.42 10.09
C ALA A 75 20.70 6.08 9.30
N GLN A 76 20.21 5.02 9.93
CA GLN A 76 20.05 3.69 9.32
C GLN A 76 18.93 3.69 8.28
N PHE A 77 17.84 4.41 8.59
CA PHE A 77 16.63 4.51 7.77
C PHE A 77 16.18 5.98 7.65
N PRO A 78 16.73 6.72 6.68
CA PRO A 78 16.36 8.12 6.46
C PRO A 78 14.94 8.29 5.91
N THR A 79 14.42 7.27 5.23
CA THR A 79 13.08 7.27 4.64
C THR A 79 12.33 6.00 5.00
N THR A 80 11.00 6.09 4.94
CA THR A 80 10.13 4.93 5.12
C THR A 80 10.38 3.87 4.04
N GLU A 81 10.61 4.30 2.79
CA GLU A 81 10.91 3.42 1.66
C GLU A 81 12.19 2.59 1.89
N HIS A 82 13.30 3.23 2.29
CA HIS A 82 14.55 2.52 2.58
C HIS A 82 14.38 1.47 3.69
N PHE A 83 13.53 1.73 4.69
CA PHE A 83 13.25 0.78 5.75
C PHE A 83 12.51 -0.45 5.24
N TYR A 84 11.43 -0.27 4.46
CA TYR A 84 10.66 -1.39 3.92
C TYR A 84 11.44 -2.18 2.87
N GLU A 85 12.23 -1.52 2.02
CA GLU A 85 13.13 -2.20 1.08
C GLU A 85 14.13 -3.08 1.83
N PHE A 86 14.74 -2.55 2.90
CA PHE A 86 15.65 -3.31 3.74
C PHE A 86 14.95 -4.48 4.44
N ALA A 87 13.79 -4.25 5.06
CA ALA A 87 13.04 -5.32 5.74
C ALA A 87 12.64 -6.44 4.77
N GLY A 88 12.17 -6.08 3.56
CA GLY A 88 11.71 -7.00 2.53
C GLY A 88 12.80 -7.91 1.95
N ARG A 89 14.08 -7.48 1.97
CA ARG A 89 15.21 -8.31 1.49
C ARG A 89 15.90 -9.12 2.59
N THR A 90 15.45 -9.02 3.84
CA THR A 90 16.03 -9.76 4.97
C THR A 90 15.30 -11.07 5.24
N ASP A 91 15.97 -12.02 5.88
CA ASP A 91 15.34 -13.24 6.42
C ASP A 91 14.30 -12.96 7.53
N GLN A 92 14.16 -11.69 7.95
CA GLN A 92 13.17 -11.25 8.93
C GLN A 92 11.84 -10.84 8.30
N MET A 93 11.72 -10.78 6.97
CA MET A 93 10.52 -10.33 6.26
C MET A 93 9.22 -10.91 6.84
N PHE A 94 9.15 -12.23 7.05
CA PHE A 94 7.96 -12.88 7.59
C PHE A 94 7.64 -12.46 9.04
N ARG A 95 8.67 -12.39 9.90
CA ARG A 95 8.50 -11.93 11.29
C ARG A 95 8.06 -10.48 11.34
N PHE A 96 8.62 -9.65 10.46
CA PHE A 96 8.30 -8.24 10.34
C PHE A 96 6.86 -8.02 9.88
N GLU A 97 6.41 -8.72 8.84
CA GLU A 97 5.03 -8.65 8.32
C GLU A 97 4.00 -9.09 9.35
N ARG A 98 4.27 -10.18 10.07
CA ARG A 98 3.47 -10.64 11.21
C ARG A 98 3.38 -9.57 12.31
N TYR A 99 4.48 -8.88 12.59
CA TYR A 99 4.51 -7.78 13.54
C TYR A 99 3.70 -6.57 13.04
N CYS A 100 3.91 -6.12 11.81
CA CYS A 100 3.17 -5.02 11.18
C CYS A 100 1.66 -5.26 11.21
N ARG A 101 1.21 -6.45 10.81
CA ARG A 101 -0.22 -6.81 10.85
C ARG A 101 -0.81 -6.71 12.24
N ARG A 102 -0.09 -7.24 13.25
CA ARG A 102 -0.54 -7.20 14.64
C ARG A 102 -0.66 -5.78 15.15
N ILE A 103 0.37 -4.96 14.97
CA ILE A 103 0.32 -3.58 15.46
C ILE A 103 -0.72 -2.75 14.71
N SER A 104 -0.90 -2.96 13.41
CA SER A 104 -1.87 -2.22 12.58
C SER A 104 -3.28 -2.44 13.11
N LEU A 105 -3.68 -3.71 13.23
CA LEU A 105 -5.03 -4.06 13.65
C LEU A 105 -5.27 -3.76 15.14
N SER A 106 -4.28 -4.05 16.00
CA SER A 106 -4.42 -3.79 17.45
C SER A 106 -4.57 -2.30 17.73
N ARG A 107 -3.74 -1.45 17.11
CA ARG A 107 -3.80 0.00 17.31
C ARG A 107 -5.00 0.62 16.65
N TYR A 108 -5.46 0.08 15.52
CA TYR A 108 -6.72 0.52 14.90
C TYR A 108 -7.86 0.33 15.90
N MET A 109 -7.99 -0.85 16.49
CA MET A 109 -9.04 -1.16 17.46
C MET A 109 -8.90 -0.39 18.78
N GLU A 110 -7.67 -0.20 19.27
CA GLU A 110 -7.38 0.57 20.50
C GLU A 110 -7.76 2.06 20.34
N ARG A 111 -7.50 2.64 19.17
CA ARG A 111 -7.63 4.08 18.93
C ARG A 111 -8.93 4.46 18.23
N LEU A 112 -9.76 3.49 17.85
CA LEU A 112 -11.05 3.74 17.26
C LEU A 112 -11.92 4.52 18.26
N PRO A 113 -12.45 5.69 17.88
CA PRO A 113 -13.33 6.44 18.77
C PRO A 113 -14.52 5.59 19.22
N GLY A 114 -14.91 5.67 20.50
CA GLY A 114 -15.97 4.83 21.05
C GLY A 114 -17.31 4.92 20.31
N ALA A 115 -17.66 6.11 19.79
CA ALA A 115 -18.85 6.33 18.97
C ALA A 115 -18.82 5.60 17.61
N GLU A 116 -17.64 5.15 17.18
CA GLU A 116 -17.42 4.45 15.92
C GLU A 116 -17.16 2.96 16.11
N SER A 117 -17.05 2.53 17.38
CA SER A 117 -16.93 1.13 17.79
C SER A 117 -18.26 0.42 17.54
N GLY A 118 -18.34 -0.31 16.42
CA GLY A 118 -19.57 -0.93 15.92
C GLY A 118 -19.97 -0.49 14.51
N THR A 119 -19.23 0.42 13.87
CA THR A 119 -19.43 0.76 12.45
C THR A 119 -18.82 -0.30 11.54
N ASP A 120 -19.44 -0.54 10.37
CA ASP A 120 -18.97 -1.47 9.33
C ASP A 120 -17.76 -0.93 8.53
N ARG A 121 -16.90 -0.15 9.18
CA ARG A 121 -15.74 0.45 8.53
C ARG A 121 -14.68 -0.57 8.22
N LEU A 122 -14.13 -0.47 7.02
CA LEU A 122 -13.03 -1.30 6.56
C LEU A 122 -11.69 -0.78 7.08
N VAL A 123 -10.76 -1.69 7.30
CA VAL A 123 -9.37 -1.39 7.62
C VAL A 123 -8.49 -2.00 6.52
N PHE A 124 -7.77 -1.13 5.83
CA PHE A 124 -6.86 -1.51 4.77
C PHE A 124 -5.46 -1.63 5.34
N ILE A 125 -4.81 -2.77 5.11
CA ILE A 125 -3.44 -3.01 5.54
C ILE A 125 -2.60 -3.55 4.39
N ASN A 126 -1.41 -2.98 4.23
CA ASN A 126 -0.40 -3.46 3.31
C ASN A 126 0.09 -4.86 3.69
N VAL A 127 0.22 -5.75 2.70
CA VAL A 127 0.76 -7.10 2.88
C VAL A 127 1.72 -7.47 1.76
N HIS A 128 2.89 -7.99 2.11
CA HIS A 128 3.80 -8.54 1.11
C HIS A 128 3.31 -9.89 0.55
N PRO A 129 3.20 -10.07 -0.79
CA PRO A 129 2.70 -11.30 -1.42
C PRO A 129 3.42 -12.58 -1.01
N GLY A 130 4.74 -12.49 -0.79
CA GLY A 130 5.57 -13.63 -0.36
C GLY A 130 5.14 -14.24 0.99
N VAL A 131 4.49 -13.45 1.86
CA VAL A 131 3.99 -13.92 3.16
C VAL A 131 2.74 -14.77 3.00
N LEU A 132 1.88 -14.41 2.05
CA LEU A 132 0.63 -15.13 1.82
C LEU A 132 0.87 -16.55 1.30
N ASN A 133 1.97 -16.77 0.57
CA ASN A 133 2.32 -18.07 -0.01
C ASN A 133 3.11 -19.00 0.94
N ASP A 134 3.44 -18.56 2.16
CA ASP A 134 4.28 -19.33 3.07
C ASP A 134 3.50 -20.47 3.75
N SER A 135 4.03 -21.69 3.66
CA SER A 135 3.47 -22.88 4.31
C SER A 135 3.39 -22.81 5.85
N ARG A 136 4.21 -21.97 6.50
CA ARG A 136 4.18 -21.68 7.94
C ARG A 136 3.10 -20.66 8.30
N HIS A 137 2.60 -19.95 7.29
CA HIS A 137 1.50 -18.99 7.38
C HIS A 137 0.14 -19.65 7.07
N ARG A 138 0.09 -21.00 7.08
CA ARG A 138 -1.12 -21.80 6.87
C ARG A 138 -2.12 -21.58 8.00
N SER A 139 -3.28 -21.05 7.60
CA SER A 139 -4.59 -21.01 8.27
C SER A 139 -4.58 -20.69 9.77
N GLY A 140 -5.08 -19.50 10.11
CA GLY A 140 -5.61 -19.25 11.45
C GLY A 140 -4.94 -18.13 12.23
N GLU A 141 -3.66 -17.82 12.03
CA GLU A 141 -3.02 -16.78 12.88
C GLU A 141 -3.74 -15.42 12.77
N THR A 142 -4.05 -15.00 11.55
CA THR A 142 -4.76 -13.72 11.38
C THR A 142 -6.16 -13.80 11.92
N LEU A 143 -6.85 -14.93 11.75
CA LEU A 143 -8.16 -15.15 12.35
C LEU A 143 -8.11 -15.15 13.88
N SER A 144 -7.10 -15.75 14.52
CA SER A 144 -6.90 -15.75 15.96
C SER A 144 -6.68 -14.33 16.47
N LEU A 145 -5.83 -13.55 15.80
CA LEU A 145 -5.65 -12.13 16.11
C LEU A 145 -6.97 -11.35 15.97
N LEU A 146 -7.73 -11.60 14.91
CA LEU A 146 -9.03 -10.97 14.71
C LEU A 146 -10.06 -11.35 15.77
N GLN A 147 -10.06 -12.60 16.22
CA GLN A 147 -10.89 -13.08 17.32
C GLN A 147 -10.52 -12.38 18.65
N GLU A 148 -9.23 -12.25 18.95
CA GLU A 148 -8.73 -11.50 20.13
C GLU A 148 -9.19 -10.04 20.09
N LEU A 149 -9.16 -9.42 18.92
CA LEU A 149 -9.56 -8.03 18.70
C LEU A 149 -11.06 -7.82 18.51
N LYS A 150 -11.86 -8.90 18.46
CA LYS A 150 -13.29 -8.88 18.11
C LYS A 150 -13.57 -8.13 16.79
N LEU A 151 -12.69 -8.31 15.81
CA LEU A 151 -12.78 -7.67 14.50
C LEU A 151 -13.17 -8.72 13.45
N SER A 152 -14.21 -8.44 12.66
CA SER A 152 -14.65 -9.37 11.60
C SER A 152 -13.64 -9.41 10.44
N PRO A 153 -13.32 -10.58 9.87
CA PRO A 153 -12.45 -10.69 8.69
C PRO A 153 -12.93 -9.86 7.49
N GLU A 154 -14.24 -9.72 7.30
CA GLU A 154 -14.89 -8.95 6.23
C GLU A 154 -14.62 -7.45 6.32
N ARG A 155 -14.12 -6.98 7.46
CA ARG A 155 -13.70 -5.61 7.67
C ARG A 155 -12.23 -5.39 7.29
N VAL A 156 -11.45 -6.44 7.06
CA VAL A 156 -10.03 -6.32 6.71
C VAL A 156 -9.84 -6.44 5.21
N VAL A 157 -9.15 -5.46 4.65
CA VAL A 157 -8.74 -5.44 3.24
C VAL A 157 -7.22 -5.56 3.19
N PHE A 158 -6.70 -6.57 2.50
CA PHE A 158 -5.27 -6.69 2.23
C PHE A 158 -4.91 -5.93 0.96
N GLU A 159 -4.00 -4.97 1.08
CA GLU A 159 -3.45 -4.22 -0.03
C GLU A 159 -2.18 -4.90 -0.56
N LEU A 160 -2.15 -5.12 -1.86
CA LEU A 160 -1.06 -5.76 -2.58
C LEU A 160 -0.57 -4.79 -3.65
N THR A 161 0.71 -4.41 -3.59
CA THR A 161 1.30 -3.54 -4.62
C THR A 161 1.50 -4.29 -5.94
N GLU A 162 1.30 -3.60 -7.06
CA GLU A 162 1.48 -4.17 -8.41
C GLU A 162 2.92 -4.72 -8.62
N ARG A 163 3.94 -4.02 -8.13
CA ARG A 163 5.36 -4.39 -8.35
C ARG A 163 5.74 -5.72 -7.71
N GLN A 164 5.02 -6.10 -6.66
CA GLN A 164 5.23 -7.36 -5.95
C GLN A 164 4.36 -8.49 -6.51
N ALA A 165 3.48 -8.19 -7.48
CA ALA A 165 2.57 -9.15 -8.12
C ALA A 165 3.34 -10.13 -9.03
N VAL A 166 3.89 -11.14 -8.36
CA VAL A 166 3.76 -12.57 -8.64
C VAL A 166 4.30 -13.08 -9.99
N GLN A 167 5.41 -13.84 -9.91
CA GLN A 167 5.94 -14.65 -11.01
C GLN A 167 5.04 -15.86 -11.37
N ASP A 168 4.21 -16.35 -10.43
CA ASP A 168 3.23 -17.45 -10.60
C ASP A 168 1.81 -17.05 -10.15
N TYR A 169 1.06 -16.41 -11.04
CA TYR A 169 -0.29 -15.90 -10.75
C TYR A 169 -1.28 -16.98 -10.32
N VAL A 170 -1.11 -18.23 -10.78
CA VAL A 170 -2.05 -19.32 -10.48
C VAL A 170 -1.90 -19.79 -9.05
N SER A 171 -0.67 -19.95 -8.56
CA SER A 171 -0.44 -20.27 -7.14
C SER A 171 -0.99 -19.17 -6.24
N PHE A 172 -0.83 -17.92 -6.64
CA PHE A 172 -1.27 -16.79 -5.84
C PHE A 172 -2.79 -16.60 -5.84
N GLU A 173 -3.48 -16.85 -6.96
CA GLU A 173 -4.96 -16.87 -6.98
C GLU A 173 -5.53 -17.86 -5.95
N LYS A 174 -4.92 -19.05 -5.80
CA LYS A 174 -5.34 -20.05 -4.80
C LYS A 174 -5.16 -19.54 -3.38
N VAL A 175 -4.04 -18.87 -3.11
CA VAL A 175 -3.76 -18.26 -1.81
C VAL A 175 -4.78 -17.17 -1.48
N LEU A 176 -5.06 -16.27 -2.42
CA LEU A 176 -6.06 -15.22 -2.21
C LEU A 176 -7.47 -15.79 -2.03
N SER A 177 -7.82 -16.84 -2.78
CA SER A 177 -9.09 -17.55 -2.63
C SER A 177 -9.26 -18.10 -1.22
N HIS A 178 -8.20 -18.68 -0.64
CA HIS A 178 -8.22 -19.15 0.75
C HIS A 178 -8.47 -18.02 1.77
N TYR A 179 -7.98 -16.81 1.52
CA TYR A 179 -8.28 -15.65 2.38
C TYR A 179 -9.69 -15.12 2.16
N ARG A 180 -10.20 -15.12 0.92
CA ARG A 180 -11.60 -14.76 0.65
C ARG A 180 -12.59 -15.70 1.31
N GLU A 181 -12.30 -17.01 1.32
CA GLU A 181 -13.11 -18.02 2.04
C GLU A 181 -13.17 -17.75 3.56
N GLN A 182 -12.18 -17.05 4.11
CA GLN A 182 -12.15 -16.62 5.50
C GLN A 182 -12.84 -15.26 5.73
N GLY A 183 -13.34 -14.61 4.68
CA GLY A 183 -14.05 -13.33 4.72
C GLY A 183 -13.22 -12.11 4.34
N PHE A 184 -11.89 -12.23 4.18
CA PHE A 184 -11.04 -11.09 3.83
C PHE A 184 -11.33 -10.55 2.43
N ARG A 185 -11.02 -9.27 2.23
CA ARG A 185 -11.06 -8.60 0.91
C ARG A 185 -9.66 -8.24 0.46
N ILE A 186 -9.50 -8.08 -0.85
CA ILE A 186 -8.24 -7.77 -1.51
C ILE A 186 -8.36 -6.44 -2.25
N ALA A 187 -7.34 -5.61 -2.10
CA ALA A 187 -7.12 -4.42 -2.88
C ALA A 187 -5.80 -4.54 -3.66
N VAL A 188 -5.80 -4.08 -4.92
CA VAL A 188 -4.57 -3.87 -5.67
C VAL A 188 -4.18 -2.40 -5.56
N ASP A 189 -2.98 -2.16 -5.03
CA ASP A 189 -2.43 -0.84 -4.77
C ASP A 189 -1.50 -0.36 -5.89
N ASP A 190 -1.39 0.95 -6.05
CA ASP A 190 -0.59 1.63 -7.09
C ASP A 190 -0.95 1.25 -8.55
N ALA A 191 -2.21 0.87 -8.81
CA ALA A 191 -2.62 0.38 -10.12
C ALA A 191 -2.48 1.47 -11.20
N GLY A 192 -1.79 1.12 -12.29
CA GLY A 192 -1.60 1.99 -13.46
C GLY A 192 -0.31 2.81 -13.45
N SER A 193 0.50 2.69 -12.40
CA SER A 193 1.87 3.22 -12.36
C SER A 193 2.92 2.26 -12.95
N GLY A 194 2.53 1.01 -13.27
CA GLY A 194 3.42 -0.07 -13.71
C GLY A 194 2.98 -0.81 -14.99
N TYR A 195 3.86 -1.70 -15.47
CA TYR A 195 3.72 -2.43 -16.73
C TYR A 195 2.79 -3.68 -16.67
N ASN A 196 2.42 -4.17 -15.49
CA ASN A 196 1.71 -5.45 -15.29
C ASN A 196 0.30 -5.30 -14.65
N SER A 197 -0.23 -4.08 -14.60
CA SER A 197 -1.48 -3.72 -13.91
C SER A 197 -2.67 -4.57 -14.37
N LEU A 198 -2.98 -4.59 -15.67
CA LEU A 198 -4.16 -5.27 -16.19
C LEU A 198 -4.14 -6.78 -16.00
N LYS A 199 -2.99 -7.42 -16.21
CA LYS A 199 -2.83 -8.85 -15.98
C LYS A 199 -3.08 -9.19 -14.51
N THR A 200 -2.53 -8.38 -13.61
CA THR A 200 -2.73 -8.53 -12.16
C THR A 200 -4.21 -8.43 -11.80
N LEU A 201 -4.96 -7.47 -12.34
CA LEU A 201 -6.39 -7.35 -12.09
C LEU A 201 -7.18 -8.59 -12.53
N VAL A 202 -6.86 -9.17 -13.69
CA VAL A 202 -7.55 -10.35 -14.24
C VAL A 202 -7.34 -11.59 -13.37
N TYR A 203 -6.12 -11.83 -12.88
CA TYR A 203 -5.83 -13.02 -12.06
C TYR A 203 -6.23 -12.82 -10.60
N LEU A 204 -6.02 -11.64 -10.03
CA LEU A 204 -6.29 -11.41 -8.61
C LEU A 204 -7.78 -11.20 -8.33
N LYS A 205 -8.55 -10.66 -9.30
CA LYS A 205 -9.98 -10.34 -9.18
C LYS A 205 -10.29 -9.57 -7.89
N PRO A 206 -9.62 -8.43 -7.62
CA PRO A 206 -9.69 -7.76 -6.34
C PRO A 206 -11.07 -7.11 -6.12
N GLU A 207 -11.46 -6.95 -4.85
CA GLU A 207 -12.65 -6.19 -4.49
C GLU A 207 -12.43 -4.67 -4.67
N PHE A 208 -11.18 -4.22 -4.56
CA PHE A 208 -10.80 -2.82 -4.75
C PHE A 208 -9.59 -2.63 -5.67
N ILE A 209 -9.60 -1.57 -6.47
CA ILE A 209 -8.45 -1.06 -7.20
C ILE A 209 -8.15 0.33 -6.66
N LYS A 210 -6.92 0.55 -6.21
CA LYS A 210 -6.44 1.87 -5.77
C LYS A 210 -5.61 2.46 -6.90
N LEU A 211 -6.07 3.58 -7.45
CA LEU A 211 -5.41 4.29 -8.55
C LEU A 211 -4.42 5.28 -7.99
N ASP A 212 -3.14 5.08 -8.33
CA ASP A 212 -2.05 5.91 -7.84
C ASP A 212 -2.26 7.39 -8.16
N LYS A 213 -1.71 8.24 -7.30
CA LYS A 213 -1.76 9.70 -7.43
C LYS A 213 -1.24 10.19 -8.79
N SER A 214 -0.34 9.48 -9.47
CA SER A 214 0.12 9.88 -10.80
C SER A 214 -0.97 9.86 -11.87
N LEU A 215 -2.05 9.10 -11.66
CA LEU A 215 -3.24 9.09 -12.53
C LEU A 215 -4.28 10.13 -12.12
N ILE A 216 -4.32 10.50 -10.84
CA ILE A 216 -5.34 11.40 -10.28
C ILE A 216 -4.88 12.86 -10.29
N ARG A 217 -3.59 13.11 -10.10
CA ARG A 217 -3.02 14.45 -9.99
C ARG A 217 -3.27 15.25 -11.27
N GLY A 218 -4.02 16.34 -11.16
CA GLY A 218 -4.36 17.22 -12.27
C GLY A 218 -5.38 16.66 -13.26
N ILE A 219 -6.06 15.56 -12.93
CA ILE A 219 -6.94 14.83 -13.85
C ILE A 219 -8.03 15.69 -14.49
N HIS A 220 -8.54 16.70 -13.78
CA HIS A 220 -9.56 17.63 -14.28
C HIS A 220 -9.14 18.39 -15.56
N SER A 221 -7.84 18.47 -15.85
CA SER A 221 -7.28 19.19 -17.01
C SER A 221 -6.53 18.30 -18.01
N ASN A 222 -6.41 16.99 -17.74
CA ASN A 222 -5.59 16.09 -18.54
C ASN A 222 -6.44 15.00 -19.21
N ARG A 223 -6.72 15.19 -20.50
CA ARG A 223 -7.55 14.29 -21.29
C ARG A 223 -7.06 12.83 -21.30
N GLU A 224 -5.75 12.58 -21.32
CA GLU A 224 -5.22 11.21 -21.36
C GLU A 224 -5.49 10.47 -20.03
N GLN A 225 -5.32 11.15 -18.90
CA GLN A 225 -5.67 10.59 -17.58
C GLN A 225 -7.18 10.32 -17.48
N GLN A 226 -8.00 11.20 -18.03
CA GLN A 226 -9.47 11.05 -18.06
C GLN A 226 -9.89 9.81 -18.86
N GLU A 227 -9.39 9.67 -20.09
CA GLU A 227 -9.68 8.51 -20.96
C GLU A 227 -9.23 7.20 -20.29
N LEU A 228 -8.06 7.18 -19.64
CA LEU A 228 -7.59 6.00 -18.91
C LEU A 228 -8.47 5.68 -17.70
N LEU A 229 -8.89 6.68 -16.93
CA LEU A 229 -9.81 6.49 -15.81
C LEU A 229 -11.14 5.90 -16.25
N GLU A 230 -11.69 6.36 -17.38
CA GLU A 230 -12.93 5.82 -17.95
C GLU A 230 -12.81 4.33 -18.28
N LEU A 231 -11.72 3.92 -18.95
CA LEU A 231 -11.46 2.53 -19.28
C LEU A 231 -11.36 1.63 -18.04
N ILE A 232 -10.66 2.10 -17.01
CA ILE A 232 -10.51 1.38 -15.74
C ILE A 232 -11.86 1.28 -15.02
N SER A 233 -12.64 2.37 -15.02
CA SER A 233 -13.95 2.43 -14.38
C SER A 233 -14.95 1.50 -15.07
N GLU A 234 -14.91 1.41 -16.39
CA GLU A 234 -15.72 0.45 -17.15
C GLU A 234 -15.35 -1.00 -16.77
N TYR A 235 -14.06 -1.33 -16.77
CA TYR A 235 -13.60 -2.65 -16.33
C TYR A 235 -14.07 -2.98 -14.90
N ALA A 236 -13.92 -2.03 -13.97
CA ALA A 236 -14.29 -2.22 -12.58
C ALA A 236 -15.79 -2.53 -12.43
N SER A 237 -16.64 -1.75 -13.12
CA SER A 237 -18.10 -1.93 -13.12
C SER A 237 -18.55 -3.32 -13.60
N ARG A 238 -17.82 -3.91 -14.55
CA ARG A 238 -18.13 -5.22 -15.15
C ARG A 238 -17.54 -6.40 -14.39
N SER A 239 -16.56 -6.16 -13.53
CA SER A 239 -15.83 -7.19 -12.77
C SER A 239 -16.23 -7.27 -11.30
N ALA A 240 -17.26 -6.52 -10.88
CA ALA A 240 -17.64 -6.34 -9.47
C ALA A 240 -16.49 -5.79 -8.60
N THR A 241 -15.57 -5.04 -9.22
CA THR A 241 -14.46 -4.36 -8.56
C THR A 241 -14.82 -2.90 -8.32
N ARG A 242 -14.33 -2.29 -7.23
CA ARG A 242 -14.60 -0.89 -6.90
C ARG A 242 -13.33 -0.06 -6.97
N VAL A 243 -13.42 1.15 -7.50
CA VAL A 243 -12.26 2.05 -7.67
C VAL A 243 -12.13 2.99 -6.48
N ILE A 244 -10.89 3.14 -5.99
CA ILE A 244 -10.46 4.13 -5.02
C ILE A 244 -9.45 5.04 -5.71
N ALA A 245 -9.76 6.32 -5.88
CA ALA A 245 -8.82 7.30 -6.42
C ALA A 245 -7.93 7.85 -5.29
N GLU A 246 -6.61 7.73 -5.45
CA GLU A 246 -5.65 8.18 -4.43
C GLU A 246 -4.99 9.51 -4.76
N GLY A 247 -4.49 10.17 -3.72
CA GLY A 247 -3.75 11.42 -3.88
C GLY A 247 -4.61 12.62 -4.27
N ILE A 248 -5.90 12.61 -3.92
CA ILE A 248 -6.79 13.76 -4.12
C ILE A 248 -6.33 14.92 -3.22
N GLU A 249 -5.87 16.00 -3.83
CA GLU A 249 -5.31 17.14 -3.13
C GLU A 249 -6.06 18.45 -3.41
N THR A 250 -6.75 18.57 -4.55
CA THR A 250 -7.51 19.78 -4.90
C THR A 250 -9.00 19.51 -5.04
N GLU A 251 -9.78 20.59 -4.95
CA GLU A 251 -11.24 20.54 -5.11
C GLU A 251 -11.63 20.17 -6.55
N GLU A 252 -10.89 20.64 -7.54
CA GLU A 252 -11.13 20.36 -8.95
C GLU A 252 -10.93 18.87 -9.27
N GLU A 253 -9.90 18.24 -8.69
CA GLU A 253 -9.70 16.79 -8.76
C GLU A 253 -10.88 16.05 -8.15
N LEU A 254 -11.31 16.43 -6.95
CA LEU A 254 -12.45 15.83 -6.26
C LEU A 254 -13.74 15.95 -7.09
N LEU A 255 -14.05 17.15 -7.58
CA LEU A 255 -15.26 17.42 -8.35
C LEU A 255 -15.28 16.61 -9.65
N TYR A 256 -14.17 16.57 -10.37
CA TYR A 256 -14.05 15.77 -11.58
C TYR A 256 -14.32 14.28 -11.29
N LEU A 257 -13.71 13.72 -10.25
CA LEU A 257 -13.89 12.31 -9.87
C LEU A 257 -15.34 12.01 -9.43
N GLN A 258 -15.99 12.93 -8.71
CA GLN A 258 -17.40 12.81 -8.35
C GLN A 258 -18.31 12.81 -9.59
N MET A 259 -18.08 13.72 -10.53
CA MET A 259 -18.84 13.79 -11.78
C MET A 259 -18.61 12.56 -12.67
N GLY A 260 -17.37 12.05 -12.70
CA GLY A 260 -17.00 10.81 -13.38
C GLY A 260 -17.57 9.54 -12.75
N GLY A 261 -18.25 9.65 -11.60
CA GLY A 261 -18.88 8.51 -10.94
C GLY A 261 -17.91 7.60 -10.18
N ILE A 262 -16.70 8.08 -9.87
CA ILE A 262 -15.76 7.34 -9.02
C ILE A 262 -16.35 7.21 -7.62
N GLU A 263 -16.37 5.98 -7.12
CA GLU A 263 -17.11 5.67 -5.89
C GLU A 263 -16.37 6.11 -4.63
N PHE A 264 -15.06 5.90 -4.60
CA PHE A 264 -14.23 6.17 -3.43
C PHE A 264 -13.00 7.01 -3.75
N GLY A 265 -12.53 7.74 -2.73
CA GLY A 265 -11.27 8.44 -2.83
C GLY A 265 -10.58 8.64 -1.49
N GLN A 266 -9.28 8.88 -1.61
CA GLN A 266 -8.36 9.11 -0.52
C GLN A 266 -7.37 10.20 -0.93
N GLY A 267 -7.04 11.08 0.01
CA GLY A 267 -6.09 12.15 -0.26
C GLY A 267 -6.15 13.26 0.78
N TYR A 268 -5.21 14.20 0.71
CA TYR A 268 -5.10 15.27 1.71
C TYR A 268 -6.29 16.23 1.70
N ALA A 269 -7.00 16.36 0.58
CA ALA A 269 -8.23 17.15 0.51
C ALA A 269 -9.37 16.52 1.32
N LEU A 270 -9.33 15.20 1.53
CA LEU A 270 -10.37 14.41 2.20
C LEU A 270 -10.03 14.08 3.66
N GLY A 271 -8.73 13.99 3.96
CA GLY A 271 -8.21 13.71 5.29
C GLY A 271 -6.75 13.29 5.23
N ARG A 272 -5.92 13.92 6.07
CA ARG A 272 -4.51 13.57 6.20
C ARG A 272 -4.33 12.35 7.12
N PRO A 273 -3.26 11.56 6.93
CA PRO A 273 -2.88 10.54 7.90
C PRO A 273 -2.73 11.12 9.31
N GLY A 274 -3.36 10.50 10.29
CA GLY A 274 -3.34 10.94 11.69
C GLY A 274 -3.27 9.78 12.68
N TYR A 275 -2.99 10.09 13.95
CA TYR A 275 -2.84 9.06 14.98
C TYR A 275 -4.15 8.37 15.38
N LEU A 276 -5.29 9.01 15.09
CA LEU A 276 -6.62 8.48 15.35
C LEU A 276 -7.33 8.23 14.01
N PRO A 277 -8.09 7.13 13.87
CA PRO A 277 -8.89 6.83 12.68
C PRO A 277 -10.16 7.69 12.66
N VAL A 278 -10.00 9.00 12.45
CA VAL A 278 -11.09 9.98 12.41
C VAL A 278 -11.85 9.93 11.08
N GLN A 279 -13.05 10.51 11.05
CA GLN A 279 -13.77 10.72 9.80
C GLN A 279 -13.04 11.74 8.93
N GLY A 280 -12.97 11.48 7.63
CA GLY A 280 -12.62 12.52 6.68
C GLY A 280 -13.84 13.40 6.35
N ALA A 281 -13.59 14.48 5.63
CA ALA A 281 -14.61 15.43 5.22
C ALA A 281 -14.22 16.05 3.87
N PHE A 282 -15.20 16.51 3.10
CA PHE A 282 -14.93 17.34 1.94
C PHE A 282 -14.44 18.73 2.37
N PRO A 283 -13.65 19.42 1.54
CA PRO A 283 -13.37 20.83 1.72
C PRO A 283 -14.67 21.64 1.84
N SER A 284 -14.65 22.67 2.69
CA SER A 284 -15.84 23.46 3.08
C SER A 284 -16.62 24.06 1.90
N ASP A 285 -15.95 24.29 0.77
CA ASP A 285 -16.49 24.95 -0.41
C ASP A 285 -16.84 23.98 -1.56
N SER A 286 -16.63 22.67 -1.38
CA SER A 286 -16.84 21.69 -2.45
C SER A 286 -18.32 21.54 -2.84
N PRO A 287 -18.69 21.71 -4.13
CA PRO A 287 -20.06 21.54 -4.56
C PRO A 287 -20.51 20.08 -4.42
N GLN A 288 -21.63 19.86 -3.71
CA GLN A 288 -22.21 18.52 -3.62
C GLN A 288 -22.88 18.15 -4.94
N VAL A 289 -22.31 17.18 -5.65
CA VAL A 289 -22.91 16.64 -6.88
C VAL A 289 -24.19 15.88 -6.52
N SER A 290 -25.34 16.42 -6.94
CA SER A 290 -26.65 15.82 -6.69
C SER A 290 -26.76 14.42 -7.30
N SER A 291 -27.55 13.56 -6.65
CA SER A 291 -27.67 12.11 -6.90
C SER A 291 -28.22 11.66 -8.27
N GLY A 292 -28.27 12.50 -9.31
CA GLY A 292 -29.06 12.23 -10.52
C GLY A 292 -28.38 12.30 -11.90
N GLY A 293 -27.08 12.59 -12.01
CA GLY A 293 -26.45 12.82 -13.32
C GLY A 293 -25.26 11.92 -13.61
N GLY A 294 -25.51 10.71 -14.12
CA GLY A 294 -24.48 9.99 -14.86
C GLY A 294 -24.16 10.74 -16.15
N TYR A 295 -22.89 10.82 -16.54
CA TYR A 295 -22.47 11.40 -17.81
C TYR A 295 -23.34 10.88 -18.96
N LYS A 296 -24.12 11.77 -19.60
CA LYS A 296 -24.62 11.51 -20.95
C LYS A 296 -23.49 11.83 -21.90
N HIS A 297 -23.06 10.79 -22.62
CA HIS A 297 -22.20 10.82 -23.79
C HIS A 297 -22.31 12.15 -24.55
N VAL A 298 -21.19 12.87 -24.69
CA VAL A 298 -20.96 13.69 -25.87
C VAL A 298 -20.24 12.77 -26.85
N SER A 299 -20.98 12.19 -27.79
CA SER A 299 -20.35 11.49 -28.91
C SER A 299 -19.47 12.50 -29.65
N SER A 300 -18.18 12.20 -29.76
CA SER A 300 -17.31 12.90 -30.68
C SER A 300 -17.67 12.49 -32.10
N ASP A 301 -18.63 13.17 -32.71
CA ASP A 301 -18.65 13.33 -34.16
C ASP A 301 -17.53 14.35 -34.49
N ARG A 302 -16.38 13.82 -34.91
CA ARG A 302 -15.42 14.42 -35.84
C ARG A 302 -14.33 13.43 -36.22
#